data_AF-A0A950ITZ8-F1
#
_entry.id   AF-A0A950ITZ8-F1
#
_cell.length_a   1.000
_cell.length_b   1.000
_cell.length_c   1.000
_cell.angle_alpha   90.00
_cell.angle_beta   90.00
_cell.angle_gamma   90.00
#
_symmetry.space_group_name_H-M   'P 1'
#
loop_
_entity.id
_entity.type
_entity.pdbx_description
1 polymer ?
#
loop_
_entity_poly.entity_id
_entity_poly.type
_entity_poly.pdbx_seq_one_letter_code
_entity_poly.pdbx_strand_id
1 'polypeptide(L)'
;NDRGQAVGSSGNCANIATHAVLWEDDTAFQLPDLGRAGSAAYAINDHGQAVGYVSTADGSTIVASLWQNGARGAVTNLGILPGDGAAFATGINNRGQVVGSTFNSVGWSRGFIWQDNVMTDLNTLIRKDSNLYIIAASNINERGQISGMATVLTGPDANKIHAILLTPVREEIGESVADFARTHPHSTVPANACHLSQRFGPGRLTQ
;
A
#
# COMPACT_ATOMS: atom_id res chain seq x y z
N ASN A 1 12.60 1.87 7.39
CA ASN A 1 13.46 1.44 6.28
C ASN A 1 14.84 1.12 6.85
N ASP A 2 15.80 0.72 6.02
CA ASP A 2 17.14 0.32 6.47
C ASP A 2 18.03 1.51 6.87
N ARG A 3 17.52 2.74 6.74
CA ARG A 3 18.17 3.98 7.20
C ARG A 3 17.77 4.38 8.63
N GLY A 4 17.00 3.55 9.32
CA GLY A 4 16.45 3.89 10.65
C GLY A 4 15.29 4.88 10.61
N GLN A 5 14.70 5.12 9.43
CA GLN A 5 13.55 6.01 9.29
C GLN A 5 12.24 5.23 9.41
N ALA A 6 11.21 5.86 9.97
CA ALA A 6 9.85 5.33 10.04
C ALA A 6 8.83 6.40 9.68
N VAL A 7 7.66 6.01 9.19
CA VAL A 7 6.58 6.94 8.85
C VAL A 7 5.26 6.52 9.48
N GLY A 8 4.34 7.48 9.59
CA GLY A 8 3.03 7.26 10.19
C GLY A 8 2.18 8.51 10.20
N SER A 9 1.26 8.56 11.15
CA SER A 9 0.39 9.71 11.42
C SER A 9 0.53 10.18 12.86
N SER A 10 0.38 11.49 13.06
CA SER A 10 0.22 12.11 14.37
C SER A 10 -1.14 12.82 14.45
N GLY A 11 -1.64 12.97 15.66
CA GLY A 11 -2.94 13.59 15.94
C GLY A 11 -3.09 13.85 17.43
N ASN A 12 -4.10 14.64 17.80
CA ASN A 12 -4.49 14.75 19.20
C ASN A 12 -5.44 13.59 19.56
N CYS A 13 -5.62 13.28 20.85
CA CYS A 13 -6.48 12.17 21.27
C CYS A 13 -7.94 12.30 20.82
N ALA A 14 -8.37 13.49 20.41
CA ALA A 14 -9.69 13.76 19.84
C ALA A 14 -9.76 13.57 18.31
N ASN A 15 -8.62 13.56 17.62
CA ASN A 15 -8.50 13.46 16.17
C ASN A 15 -7.19 12.75 15.78
N ILE A 16 -7.28 11.43 15.63
CA ILE A 16 -6.14 10.49 15.59
C ILE A 16 -5.25 10.57 14.34
N ALA A 17 -5.63 11.31 13.30
CA ALA A 17 -4.77 11.54 12.12
C ALA A 17 -4.94 12.96 11.59
N THR A 18 -4.10 13.86 12.07
CA THR A 18 -4.06 15.25 11.60
C THR A 18 -2.94 15.45 10.59
N HIS A 19 -1.77 14.84 10.84
CA HIS A 19 -0.57 15.05 10.02
C HIS A 19 0.26 13.77 9.81
N ALA A 20 0.72 13.57 8.58
CA ALA A 20 1.74 12.59 8.25
C ALA A 20 3.08 13.00 8.88
N VAL A 21 3.83 12.02 9.36
CA VAL A 21 5.08 12.23 10.10
C VAL A 21 6.16 11.25 9.65
N LEU A 22 7.39 11.72 9.68
CA LEU A 22 8.63 10.99 9.47
C LEU A 22 9.43 11.01 10.77
N TRP A 23 9.81 9.85 11.29
CA TRP A 23 10.78 9.73 12.37
C TRP A 23 12.16 9.44 11.79
N GLU A 24 13.15 10.22 12.21
CA GLU A 24 14.57 10.07 11.89
C GLU A 24 15.38 10.56 13.10
N ASP A 25 16.39 9.80 13.52
CA ASP A 25 17.26 10.13 14.66
C ASP A 25 16.47 10.54 15.93
N ASP A 26 15.52 9.68 16.34
CA ASP A 26 14.62 9.88 17.49
C ASP A 26 13.75 11.16 17.43
N THR A 27 13.72 11.84 16.28
CA THR A 27 13.02 13.10 16.09
C THR A 27 11.87 12.91 15.10
N ALA A 28 10.69 13.38 15.47
CA ALA A 28 9.52 13.38 14.60
C ALA A 28 9.46 14.68 13.78
N PHE A 29 9.46 14.56 12.47
CA PHE A 29 9.27 15.65 11.53
C PHE A 29 7.91 15.54 10.86
N GLN A 30 7.16 16.64 10.85
CA GLN A 30 5.94 16.71 10.06
C GLN A 30 6.27 16.64 8.57
N LEU A 31 5.59 15.75 7.86
CA LEU A 31 5.63 15.73 6.40
C LEU A 31 4.69 16.81 5.85
N PRO A 32 5.10 17.54 4.80
CA PRO A 32 4.28 18.61 4.24
C PRO A 32 2.94 18.08 3.69
N ASP A 33 1.91 18.90 3.88
CA ASP A 33 0.53 18.71 3.46
C ASP A 33 0.17 19.69 2.32
N LEU A 34 -1.02 19.52 1.73
CA LEU A 34 -1.55 20.35 0.63
C LEU A 34 -2.44 21.51 1.13
N GLY A 35 -2.29 21.94 2.40
CA GLY A 35 -2.92 23.15 2.92
C GLY A 35 -4.15 22.96 3.83
N ARG A 36 -4.56 21.73 4.16
CA ARG A 36 -5.56 21.43 5.21
C ARG A 36 -5.25 20.12 5.96
N ALA A 37 -5.82 20.00 7.16
CA ALA A 37 -5.63 18.85 8.06
C ALA A 37 -6.19 17.55 7.45
N GLY A 38 -5.36 16.49 7.46
CA GLY A 38 -5.72 15.16 6.99
C GLY A 38 -4.65 14.56 6.10
N SER A 39 -3.59 14.04 6.71
CA SER A 39 -2.58 13.25 6.00
C SER A 39 -2.08 12.10 6.87
N ALA A 40 -1.70 11.01 6.21
CA ALA A 40 -0.99 9.91 6.85
C ALA A 40 0.01 9.32 5.85
N ALA A 41 1.16 8.91 6.36
CA ALA A 41 2.13 8.12 5.61
C ALA A 41 2.04 6.65 6.06
N TYR A 42 2.04 5.73 5.11
CA TYR A 42 1.81 4.30 5.33
C TYR A 42 3.03 3.43 5.02
N ALA A 43 3.87 3.86 4.09
CA ALA A 43 5.07 3.13 3.71
C ALA A 43 6.22 4.08 3.37
N ILE A 44 7.45 3.59 3.55
CA ILE A 44 8.69 4.29 3.23
C ILE A 44 9.70 3.28 2.66
N ASN A 45 10.39 3.66 1.58
CA ASN A 45 11.45 2.86 0.98
C ASN A 45 12.85 3.28 1.48
N ASP A 46 13.91 2.58 1.06
CA ASP A 46 15.29 2.84 1.50
C ASP A 46 15.92 4.09 0.87
N HIS A 47 15.23 4.73 -0.08
CA HIS A 47 15.58 6.05 -0.57
C HIS A 47 14.96 7.19 0.27
N GLY A 48 14.23 6.86 1.34
CA GLY A 48 13.54 7.83 2.18
C GLY A 48 12.28 8.40 1.52
N GLN A 49 11.81 7.78 0.44
CA GLN A 49 10.56 8.15 -0.21
C GLN A 49 9.40 7.53 0.57
N ALA A 50 8.46 8.36 1.00
CA ALA A 50 7.29 7.92 1.74
C ALA A 50 6.03 8.05 0.89
N VAL A 51 5.05 7.16 1.11
CA VAL A 51 3.74 7.21 0.45
C VAL A 51 2.61 7.09 1.44
N GLY A 52 1.45 7.58 1.03
CA GLY A 52 0.25 7.59 1.86
C GLY A 52 -0.87 8.36 1.18
N TYR A 53 -1.52 9.23 1.95
CA TYR A 53 -2.53 10.13 1.42
C TYR A 53 -2.41 11.53 2.00
N VAL A 54 -2.95 12.49 1.26
CA VAL A 54 -3.17 13.86 1.70
C VAL A 54 -4.57 14.30 1.25
N SER A 55 -5.28 15.03 2.09
CA SER A 55 -6.49 15.74 1.69
C SER A 55 -6.15 16.96 0.84
N THR A 56 -6.89 17.20 -0.25
CA THR A 56 -6.76 18.40 -1.07
C THR A 56 -7.00 19.68 -0.25
N ALA A 57 -6.53 20.83 -0.75
CA ALA A 57 -6.59 22.11 -0.03
C ALA A 57 -8.02 22.51 0.40
N ASP A 58 -9.04 22.13 -0.37
CA ASP A 58 -10.45 22.34 -0.07
C ASP A 58 -11.05 21.26 0.86
N GLY A 59 -10.29 20.22 1.18
CA GLY A 59 -10.69 19.08 2.01
C GLY A 59 -11.70 18.13 1.36
N SER A 60 -12.00 18.30 0.07
CA SER A 60 -13.05 17.55 -0.62
C SER A 60 -12.61 16.16 -1.06
N THR A 61 -11.30 15.98 -1.27
CA THR A 61 -10.75 14.83 -1.96
C THR A 61 -9.53 14.29 -1.22
N ILE A 62 -9.45 12.97 -1.09
CA ILE A 62 -8.25 12.30 -0.56
C ILE A 62 -7.44 11.79 -1.75
N VAL A 63 -6.19 12.23 -1.87
CA VAL A 63 -5.31 11.86 -2.97
C VAL A 63 -4.14 11.00 -2.51
N ALA A 64 -3.83 9.96 -3.28
CA ALA A 64 -2.62 9.16 -3.08
C ALA A 64 -1.41 10.08 -3.26
N SER A 65 -0.47 10.03 -2.32
CA SER A 65 0.60 11.03 -2.21
C SER A 65 1.97 10.40 -2.00
N LEU A 66 3.00 11.06 -2.54
CA LEU A 66 4.41 10.68 -2.44
C LEU A 66 5.24 11.85 -1.90
N TRP A 67 6.02 11.61 -0.85
CA TRP A 67 7.03 12.53 -0.33
C TRP A 67 8.41 12.04 -0.75
N GLN A 68 9.11 12.78 -1.63
CA GLN A 68 10.39 12.33 -2.19
C GLN A 68 11.62 12.68 -1.35
N ASN A 69 11.53 13.68 -0.46
CA ASN A 69 12.66 14.14 0.37
C ASN A 69 12.24 14.34 1.84
N GLY A 70 11.44 13.41 2.36
CA GLY A 70 10.91 13.47 3.72
C GLY A 70 10.24 14.81 4.04
N ALA A 71 10.53 15.35 5.23
CA ALA A 71 9.93 16.58 5.74
C ALA A 71 10.38 17.87 5.02
N ARG A 72 11.41 17.80 4.17
CA ARG A 72 11.95 18.94 3.42
C ARG A 72 11.51 18.96 1.94
N GLY A 73 10.89 17.89 1.47
CA GLY A 73 10.45 17.74 0.08
C GLY A 73 9.05 18.28 -0.15
N ALA A 74 8.69 18.56 -1.40
CA ALA A 74 7.30 18.76 -1.77
C ALA A 74 6.53 17.43 -1.77
N VAL A 75 5.26 17.48 -1.42
CA VAL A 75 4.34 16.35 -1.63
C VAL A 75 3.88 16.32 -3.08
N THR A 76 3.96 15.13 -3.69
CA THR A 76 3.50 14.86 -5.04
C THR A 76 2.14 14.18 -4.98
N ASN A 77 1.14 14.75 -5.65
CA ASN A 77 -0.13 14.10 -5.89
C ASN A 77 0.03 13.04 -6.99
N LEU A 78 -0.24 11.77 -6.66
CA LEU A 78 -0.14 10.64 -7.59
C LEU A 78 -1.38 10.48 -8.49
N GLY A 79 -2.46 11.20 -8.17
CA GLY A 79 -3.73 11.20 -8.88
C GLY A 79 -4.76 10.26 -8.25
N ILE A 80 -5.84 10.08 -9.00
CA ILE A 80 -6.98 9.19 -8.73
C ILE A 80 -7.35 8.55 -10.07
N LEU A 81 -7.77 7.28 -10.08
CA LEU A 81 -8.21 6.65 -11.33
C LEU A 81 -9.50 7.31 -11.86
N PRO A 82 -9.67 7.41 -13.19
CA PRO A 82 -10.89 7.99 -13.77
C PRO A 82 -12.17 7.33 -13.26
N GLY A 83 -13.12 8.15 -12.82
CA GLY A 83 -14.40 7.71 -12.26
C GLY A 83 -14.42 7.53 -10.73
N ASP A 84 -13.25 7.60 -10.09
CA ASP A 84 -13.13 7.49 -8.64
C ASP A 84 -12.98 8.86 -7.96
N GLY A 85 -13.21 8.90 -6.64
CA GLY A 85 -13.21 10.13 -5.84
C GLY A 85 -12.17 10.16 -4.72
N ALA A 86 -11.47 9.07 -4.44
CA ALA A 86 -10.40 9.05 -3.45
C ALA A 86 -9.34 8.00 -3.76
N ALA A 87 -8.09 8.22 -3.37
CA ALA A 87 -7.02 7.25 -3.49
C ALA A 87 -6.05 7.28 -2.30
N PHE A 88 -5.51 6.11 -1.97
CA PHE A 88 -4.55 5.90 -0.89
C PHE A 88 -3.40 5.05 -1.42
N ALA A 89 -2.16 5.52 -1.26
CA ALA A 89 -0.97 4.72 -1.53
C ALA A 89 -0.54 3.96 -0.26
N THR A 90 -0.39 2.64 -0.36
CA THR A 90 -0.17 1.74 0.78
C THR A 90 1.20 1.08 0.76
N GLY A 91 1.85 1.00 -0.40
CA GLY A 91 3.15 0.37 -0.56
C GLY A 91 4.02 1.08 -1.59
N ILE A 92 5.33 1.03 -1.38
CA ILE A 92 6.35 1.56 -2.28
C ILE A 92 7.58 0.65 -2.24
N ASN A 93 8.23 0.41 -3.38
CA ASN A 93 9.53 -0.27 -3.46
C ASN A 93 10.68 0.71 -3.78
N ASN A 94 11.94 0.24 -3.75
CA ASN A 94 13.12 1.07 -4.03
C ASN A 94 13.24 1.50 -5.50
N ARG A 95 12.43 0.92 -6.41
CA ARG A 95 12.28 1.41 -7.79
C ARG A 95 11.31 2.59 -7.90
N GLY A 96 10.73 3.04 -6.80
CA GLY A 96 9.74 4.13 -6.78
C GLY A 96 8.37 3.72 -7.33
N GLN A 97 8.12 2.43 -7.51
CA GLN A 97 6.80 1.93 -7.89
C GLN A 97 5.90 1.95 -6.65
N VAL A 98 4.71 2.52 -6.80
CA VAL A 98 3.76 2.71 -5.71
C VAL A 98 2.51 1.90 -5.98
N VAL A 99 1.92 1.29 -4.95
CA VAL A 99 0.65 0.58 -5.04
C VAL A 99 -0.33 1.09 -4.02
N GLY A 100 -1.62 0.84 -4.25
CA GLY A 100 -2.65 1.26 -3.34
C GLY A 100 -4.05 0.94 -3.83
N SER A 101 -5.01 1.67 -3.27
CA SER A 101 -6.42 1.54 -3.61
C SER A 101 -7.03 2.89 -3.93
N THR A 102 -7.93 2.90 -4.90
CA THR A 102 -8.80 4.02 -5.23
C THR A 102 -10.26 3.63 -4.96
N PHE A 103 -11.12 4.61 -4.72
CA PHE A 103 -12.49 4.42 -4.26
C PHE A 103 -13.44 5.32 -5.04
N ASN A 104 -14.53 4.75 -5.55
CA ASN A 104 -15.59 5.53 -6.17
C ASN A 104 -16.52 6.18 -5.13
N SER A 105 -17.51 6.94 -5.60
CA SER A 105 -18.45 7.69 -4.76
C SER A 105 -19.34 6.84 -3.84
N VAL A 106 -19.46 5.54 -4.12
CA VAL A 106 -20.24 4.58 -3.32
C VAL A 106 -19.35 3.66 -2.49
N GLY A 107 -18.03 3.94 -2.43
CA GLY A 107 -17.07 3.26 -1.57
C GLY A 107 -16.51 1.94 -2.14
N TRP A 108 -16.81 1.59 -3.39
CA TRP A 108 -16.19 0.45 -4.04
C TRP A 108 -14.76 0.77 -4.41
N SER A 109 -13.85 -0.16 -4.08
CA SER A 109 -12.43 0.03 -4.30
C SER A 109 -11.86 -0.85 -5.40
N ARG A 110 -10.77 -0.38 -5.99
CA ARG A 110 -9.92 -1.16 -6.88
C ARG A 110 -8.45 -0.85 -6.66
N GLY A 111 -7.61 -1.85 -6.87
CA GLY A 111 -6.16 -1.71 -6.71
C GLY A 111 -5.53 -0.96 -7.88
N PHE A 112 -4.51 -0.14 -7.60
CA PHE A 112 -3.70 0.52 -8.63
C PHE A 112 -2.20 0.24 -8.45
N ILE A 113 -1.45 0.42 -9.54
CA ILE A 113 0.00 0.64 -9.52
C ILE A 113 0.29 2.02 -10.14
N TRP A 114 1.19 2.77 -9.52
CA TRP A 114 1.73 4.02 -10.04
C TRP A 114 3.21 3.84 -10.34
N GLN A 115 3.58 4.21 -11.56
CA GLN A 115 4.93 4.06 -12.11
C GLN A 115 5.08 5.09 -13.24
N ASP A 116 6.27 5.67 -13.38
CA ASP A 116 6.59 6.59 -14.48
C ASP A 116 5.56 7.73 -14.65
N ASN A 117 5.08 8.27 -13.51
CA ASN A 117 4.05 9.30 -13.44
C ASN A 117 2.65 8.90 -13.93
N VAL A 118 2.37 7.61 -14.05
CA VAL A 118 1.06 7.09 -14.51
C VAL A 118 0.45 6.18 -13.45
N MET A 119 -0.77 6.48 -13.01
CA MET A 119 -1.61 5.59 -12.21
C MET A 119 -2.39 4.65 -13.14
N THR A 120 -2.22 3.35 -12.94
CA THR A 120 -2.83 2.29 -13.75
C THR A 120 -3.68 1.37 -12.88
N ASP A 121 -4.89 1.05 -13.33
CA ASP A 121 -5.79 0.09 -12.71
C ASP A 121 -5.24 -1.33 -12.83
N LEU A 122 -5.01 -2.03 -11.71
CA LEU A 122 -4.49 -3.40 -11.74
C LEU A 122 -5.41 -4.36 -12.48
N ASN A 123 -6.72 -4.06 -12.54
CA ASN A 123 -7.68 -4.89 -13.26
C ASN A 123 -7.52 -4.84 -14.78
N THR A 124 -6.78 -3.85 -15.33
CA THR A 124 -6.45 -3.82 -16.76
C THR A 124 -5.18 -4.61 -17.09
N LEU A 125 -4.40 -4.99 -16.06
CA LEU A 125 -3.10 -5.67 -16.20
C LEU A 125 -3.18 -7.17 -15.93
N ILE A 126 -4.23 -7.64 -15.25
CA ILE A 126 -4.48 -9.08 -15.09
C ILE A 126 -5.05 -9.67 -16.38
N ARG A 127 -4.99 -11.01 -16.49
CA ARG A 127 -5.54 -11.71 -17.65
C ARG A 127 -7.03 -11.40 -17.81
N LYS A 128 -7.46 -11.15 -19.05
CA LYS A 128 -8.85 -10.82 -19.38
C LYS A 128 -9.87 -11.92 -19.02
N ASP A 129 -9.42 -13.17 -18.94
CA ASP A 129 -10.23 -14.33 -18.55
C ASP A 129 -10.18 -14.63 -17.04
N SER A 130 -9.49 -13.81 -16.25
CA SER A 130 -9.48 -13.92 -14.80
C SER A 130 -10.88 -13.72 -14.23
N ASN A 131 -11.28 -14.58 -13.29
CA ASN A 131 -12.49 -14.39 -12.50
C ASN A 131 -12.24 -13.55 -11.23
N LEU A 132 -11.07 -12.92 -11.10
CA LEU A 132 -10.73 -12.06 -9.98
C LEU A 132 -10.88 -10.58 -10.34
N TYR A 133 -11.43 -9.81 -9.41
CA TYR A 133 -11.42 -8.34 -9.44
C TYR A 133 -10.60 -7.81 -8.27
N ILE A 134 -9.49 -7.14 -8.57
CA ILE A 134 -8.55 -6.63 -7.57
C ILE A 134 -9.17 -5.43 -6.88
N ILE A 135 -9.53 -5.61 -5.61
CA ILE A 135 -10.19 -4.57 -4.79
C ILE A 135 -9.18 -3.77 -3.97
N ALA A 136 -8.00 -4.31 -3.69
CA ALA A 136 -6.96 -3.61 -2.95
C ALA A 136 -5.56 -4.14 -3.29
N ALA A 137 -4.60 -3.22 -3.38
CA ALA A 137 -3.18 -3.53 -3.32
C ALA A 137 -2.61 -3.01 -1.99
N SER A 138 -1.88 -3.85 -1.28
CA SER A 138 -1.42 -3.57 0.09
C SER A 138 0.08 -3.35 0.18
N ASN A 139 0.87 -4.04 -0.65
CA ASN A 139 2.31 -3.93 -0.61
C ASN A 139 2.93 -4.32 -1.94
N ILE A 140 4.15 -3.83 -2.19
CA ILE A 140 4.94 -4.16 -3.36
C ILE A 140 6.38 -4.42 -2.92
N ASN A 141 6.98 -5.51 -3.39
CA ASN A 141 8.38 -5.82 -3.08
C ASN A 141 9.34 -5.37 -4.19
N GLU A 142 10.64 -5.56 -3.98
CA GLU A 142 11.69 -5.20 -4.93
C GLU A 142 11.66 -5.98 -6.24
N ARG A 143 10.95 -7.12 -6.30
CA ARG A 143 10.70 -7.86 -7.54
C ARG A 143 9.47 -7.35 -8.29
N GLY A 144 8.75 -6.38 -7.75
CA GLY A 144 7.51 -5.84 -8.31
C GLY A 144 6.30 -6.74 -8.05
N GLN A 145 6.42 -7.72 -7.15
CA GLN A 145 5.28 -8.54 -6.76
C GLN A 145 4.39 -7.75 -5.80
N ILE A 146 3.08 -7.84 -6.01
CA ILE A 146 2.09 -7.05 -5.28
C ILE A 146 1.22 -7.99 -4.47
N SER A 147 1.12 -7.77 -3.17
CA SER A 147 0.13 -8.44 -2.31
C SER A 147 -1.12 -7.59 -2.21
N GLY A 148 -2.27 -8.24 -1.98
CA GLY A 148 -3.53 -7.53 -1.84
C GLY A 148 -4.72 -8.43 -1.67
N MET A 149 -5.88 -7.92 -2.08
CA MET A 149 -7.15 -8.65 -2.04
C MET A 149 -7.89 -8.53 -3.37
N ALA A 150 -8.61 -9.60 -3.72
CA ALA A 150 -9.52 -9.63 -4.86
C ALA A 150 -10.86 -10.25 -4.49
N THR A 151 -11.93 -9.76 -5.09
CA THR A 151 -13.24 -10.43 -5.09
C THR A 151 -13.29 -11.43 -6.24
N VAL A 152 -13.79 -12.63 -5.95
CA VAL A 152 -14.09 -13.64 -6.98
C VAL A 152 -15.42 -13.27 -7.64
N LEU A 153 -15.41 -13.06 -8.96
CA LEU A 153 -16.57 -12.64 -9.75
C LEU A 153 -17.51 -13.79 -10.12
N THR A 154 -16.95 -14.97 -10.41
CA THR A 154 -17.69 -16.12 -10.92
C THR A 154 -17.17 -17.44 -10.36
N GLY A 155 -18.02 -18.47 -10.36
CA GLY A 155 -17.70 -19.81 -9.88
C GLY A 155 -18.18 -20.09 -8.46
N PRO A 156 -17.79 -21.23 -7.86
CA PRO A 156 -18.26 -21.67 -6.54
C PRO A 156 -17.95 -20.72 -5.39
N ASP A 157 -16.91 -19.89 -5.56
CA ASP A 157 -16.46 -18.91 -4.58
C ASP A 157 -16.89 -17.46 -4.92
N ALA A 158 -17.83 -17.28 -5.86
CA ALA A 158 -18.31 -15.95 -6.23
C ALA A 158 -18.73 -15.11 -5.02
N ASN A 159 -18.34 -13.84 -5.04
CA ASN A 159 -18.49 -12.83 -3.98
C ASN A 159 -17.59 -13.03 -2.75
N LYS A 160 -16.73 -14.06 -2.70
CA LYS A 160 -15.72 -14.18 -1.65
C LYS A 160 -14.51 -13.32 -1.96
N ILE A 161 -13.84 -12.86 -0.90
CA ILE A 161 -12.59 -12.10 -0.98
C ILE A 161 -11.42 -13.04 -0.70
N HIS A 162 -10.46 -13.08 -1.62
CA HIS A 162 -9.22 -13.85 -1.47
C HIS A 162 -8.02 -12.92 -1.37
N ALA A 163 -7.04 -13.31 -0.55
CA ALA A 163 -5.71 -12.74 -0.62
C ALA A 163 -5.05 -13.14 -1.94
N ILE A 164 -4.28 -12.22 -2.53
CA ILE A 164 -3.62 -12.43 -3.82
C ILE A 164 -2.14 -12.10 -3.75
N LEU A 165 -1.39 -12.70 -4.67
CA LEU A 165 -0.04 -12.30 -5.03
C LEU A 165 0.01 -12.09 -6.54
N LEU A 166 0.05 -10.83 -6.98
CA LEU A 166 0.27 -10.50 -8.38
C LEU A 166 1.77 -10.54 -8.65
N THR A 167 2.16 -11.27 -9.68
CA THR A 167 3.56 -11.34 -10.09
C THR A 167 3.70 -10.76 -11.49
N PRO A 168 4.66 -9.84 -11.72
CA PRO A 168 4.95 -9.37 -13.06
C PRO A 168 5.25 -10.54 -14.00
N VAL A 169 4.69 -10.47 -15.20
CA VAL A 169 5.02 -11.35 -16.33
C VAL A 169 5.92 -10.58 -17.28
N ARG A 170 6.93 -11.24 -17.85
CA ARG A 170 7.68 -10.67 -18.96
C ARG A 170 6.89 -10.96 -20.24
N GLU A 171 6.42 -9.92 -20.92
CA GLU A 171 5.63 -10.06 -22.15
C GLU A 171 6.33 -10.90 -23.22
N GLU A 172 7.66 -10.86 -23.28
CA GLU A 172 8.48 -11.62 -24.24
C GLU A 172 8.40 -13.15 -24.07
N ILE A 173 8.10 -13.63 -22.87
CA ILE A 173 8.07 -15.08 -22.54
C ILE A 173 6.68 -15.56 -22.12
N GLY A 174 5.70 -14.67 -21.94
CA GLY A 174 4.34 -15.04 -21.52
C GLY A 174 4.25 -15.69 -20.13
N GLU A 175 5.35 -15.74 -19.40
CA GLU A 175 5.52 -16.43 -18.13
C GLU A 175 5.95 -15.48 -17.00
N SER A 176 5.57 -15.85 -15.78
CA SER A 176 5.82 -15.08 -14.57
C SER A 176 7.31 -15.06 -14.26
N VAL A 177 7.88 -13.90 -13.93
CA VAL A 177 9.31 -13.82 -13.56
C VAL A 177 9.59 -14.58 -12.24
N ALA A 178 8.56 -14.93 -11.47
CA ALA A 178 8.71 -15.79 -10.29
C ALA A 178 8.92 -17.28 -10.64
N ASP A 179 8.57 -17.74 -11.84
CA ASP A 179 8.84 -19.14 -12.25
C ASP A 179 10.34 -19.39 -12.49
N PHE A 180 11.13 -18.33 -12.72
CA PHE A 180 12.59 -18.40 -12.86
C PHE A 180 13.36 -18.30 -11.53
N ALA A 181 12.74 -17.76 -10.48
CA ALA A 181 13.36 -17.70 -9.16
C ALA A 181 12.92 -18.92 -8.36
N ARG A 182 13.85 -19.86 -8.06
CA ARG A 182 13.58 -21.01 -7.18
C ARG A 182 12.71 -20.59 -6.00
N THR A 183 11.46 -21.04 -5.99
CA THR A 183 10.48 -20.81 -4.93
C THR A 183 10.82 -21.67 -3.73
N HIS A 184 11.99 -21.46 -3.14
CA HIS A 184 12.27 -21.82 -1.76
C HIS A 184 12.62 -20.51 -1.07
N PRO A 185 11.64 -19.71 -0.61
CA PRO A 185 11.93 -18.82 0.48
C PRO A 185 12.45 -19.71 1.60
N HIS A 186 13.75 -19.63 1.90
CA HIS A 186 14.22 -20.04 3.21
C HIS A 186 13.44 -19.17 4.17
N SER A 187 12.41 -19.74 4.77
CA SER A 187 11.71 -19.13 5.88
C SER A 187 12.75 -18.98 6.98
N THR A 188 13.38 -17.80 7.05
CA THR A 188 14.29 -17.43 8.16
C THR A 188 13.46 -16.95 9.34
N VAL A 189 12.27 -17.52 9.52
CA VAL A 189 11.51 -17.37 10.76
C VAL A 189 12.38 -18.02 11.84
N PRO A 190 12.98 -17.23 12.75
CA PRO A 190 13.81 -17.79 13.78
C PRO A 190 12.92 -18.67 14.67
N ALA A 191 13.49 -19.74 15.23
CA ALA A 191 12.74 -20.75 15.98
C ALA A 191 11.89 -20.18 17.15
N ASN A 192 12.18 -18.95 17.59
CA ASN A 192 11.44 -18.22 18.61
C ASN A 192 10.05 -17.71 18.14
N ALA A 193 9.79 -17.56 16.84
CA ALA A 193 8.48 -17.10 16.37
C ALA A 193 7.36 -18.14 16.56
N CYS A 194 7.71 -19.43 16.59
CA CYS A 194 6.75 -20.51 16.91
C CYS A 194 6.31 -20.47 18.39
N HIS A 195 7.12 -19.88 19.28
CA HIS A 195 6.76 -19.68 20.69
C HIS A 195 5.86 -18.47 20.93
N LEU A 196 5.80 -17.51 19.99
CA LEU A 196 4.96 -16.31 20.12
C LEU A 196 3.49 -16.58 19.78
N SER A 197 3.19 -17.53 18.89
CA SER A 197 1.80 -17.94 18.58
C SER A 197 1.12 -18.73 19.69
N GLN A 198 1.88 -19.33 20.61
CA GLN A 198 1.35 -20.03 21.79
C GLN A 198 1.04 -19.11 22.97
N ARG A 199 1.55 -17.86 22.98
CA ARG A 199 1.28 -16.89 24.06
C ARG A 199 -0.05 -16.16 23.92
N PHE A 200 -0.72 -16.27 22.78
CA PHE A 200 -2.05 -15.69 22.55
C PHE A 200 -3.07 -16.80 22.25
N GLY A 201 -3.29 -17.66 23.24
CA GLY A 201 -4.47 -18.53 23.35
C GLY A 201 -5.60 -17.85 24.16
N PRO A 202 -6.84 -18.37 24.11
CA PRO A 202 -8.07 -17.63 24.40
C PRO A 202 -8.25 -17.31 25.88
N GLY A 203 -8.97 -16.21 26.14
CA GLY A 203 -8.93 -15.47 27.41
C GLY A 203 -9.51 -16.14 28.65
N ARG A 204 -9.32 -15.43 29.77
CA ARG A 204 -10.16 -15.50 30.98
C ARG A 204 -10.11 -14.14 31.68
N LEU A 205 -11.17 -13.35 31.50
CA LEU A 205 -11.53 -12.24 32.39
C LEU A 205 -12.47 -12.80 33.46
N THR A 206 -11.96 -12.96 34.69
CA THR A 206 -12.66 -13.06 35.99
C THR A 206 -11.53 -13.05 37.04
N GLN A 207 -11.46 -12.25 38.10
CA GLN A 207 -12.33 -11.27 38.75
C GLN A 207 -11.57 -9.96 38.95
#